data_AF-A0AAT9QT15-F1
#
_entry.id   AF-A0AAT9QT15-F1
#
_cell.length_a   1.000
_cell.length_b   1.000
_cell.length_c   1.000
_cell.angle_alpha   90.00
_cell.angle_beta   90.00
_cell.angle_gamma   90.00
#
_symmetry.space_group_name_H-M   'P 1'
#
loop_
_entity.id
_entity.type
_entity.pdbx_description
1 polymer ?
#
loop_
_entity_poly.entity_id
_entity_poly.type
_entity_poly.pdbx_seq_one_letter_code
_entity_poly.pdbx_strand_id
1 'polypeptide(L)'
;MPLSTSLARGVAPATPGTLHARTVTGDLSAPPRQGLTVRFGRGDKPDVDLGVGVDDLRVSRRHGELTYRQGQWWLRNTGQQLVRLPRGRMMHLSTEPVPLDAGYTPLFVKGSGYREHLVELYVAGHDDQGPVSRRRAETVRPEIWALDDDERLLLVVLGQRYLLYEEDPRPLTYGMAAKQLACLRSDAGWTERKVEHRIEAVRRRLHRTGFRYPLMHDKSEGRPSDNRLLHNLLKGMVESTTLVPPDLDLMEDDSAWTDAAP
;
A
#
# COMPACT_ATOMS: atom_id res chain seq x y z
N MET A 1 -33.25 0.63 11.08
CA MET A 1 -32.41 0.62 9.88
C MET A 1 -31.57 -0.65 9.92
N PRO A 2 -31.80 -1.65 9.05
CA PRO A 2 -30.91 -2.81 9.05
C PRO A 2 -29.50 -2.30 8.71
N LEU A 3 -28.50 -2.70 9.49
CA LEU A 3 -27.09 -2.47 9.20
C LEU A 3 -26.78 -3.11 7.86
N SER A 4 -26.91 -2.33 6.80
CA SER A 4 -26.77 -2.81 5.44
C SER A 4 -25.31 -3.26 5.27
N THR A 5 -25.13 -4.49 4.76
CA THR A 5 -23.87 -5.24 4.84
C THR A 5 -22.82 -4.70 3.87
N SER A 6 -21.59 -4.49 4.36
CA SER A 6 -20.42 -4.07 3.57
C SER A 6 -20.20 -4.97 2.33
N LEU A 7 -19.81 -4.35 1.22
CA LEU A 7 -19.50 -5.04 -0.05
C LEU A 7 -18.21 -5.85 0.03
N ALA A 8 -17.38 -5.64 1.06
CA ALA A 8 -16.20 -6.47 1.33
C ALA A 8 -16.56 -7.94 1.58
N ARG A 9 -17.83 -8.25 1.91
CA ARG A 9 -18.34 -9.62 2.08
C ARG A 9 -18.80 -10.28 0.77
N GLY A 10 -18.62 -9.60 -0.36
CA GLY A 10 -19.18 -10.01 -1.64
C GLY A 10 -20.59 -9.47 -1.86
N VAL A 11 -21.12 -9.76 -3.05
CA VAL A 11 -22.46 -9.36 -3.49
C VAL A 11 -23.26 -10.58 -3.90
N ALA A 12 -24.59 -10.43 -3.99
CA ALA A 12 -25.42 -11.47 -4.59
C ALA A 12 -25.01 -11.71 -6.05
N PRO A 13 -25.13 -12.95 -6.57
CA PRO A 13 -24.81 -13.24 -7.97
C PRO A 13 -25.53 -12.28 -8.92
N ALA A 14 -24.77 -11.68 -9.83
CA ALA A 14 -25.25 -10.69 -10.78
C ALA A 14 -24.56 -10.91 -12.14
N THR A 15 -25.10 -10.28 -13.19
CA THR A 15 -24.46 -10.30 -14.50
C THR A 15 -23.02 -9.79 -14.40
N PRO A 16 -22.02 -10.48 -14.98
CA PRO A 16 -20.64 -10.01 -14.98
C PRO A 16 -20.54 -8.58 -15.50
N GLY A 17 -19.77 -7.75 -14.81
CA GLY A 17 -19.65 -6.31 -15.04
C GLY A 17 -20.71 -5.47 -14.32
N THR A 18 -21.65 -6.05 -13.58
CA THR A 18 -22.56 -5.26 -12.73
C THR A 18 -21.77 -4.54 -11.64
N LEU A 19 -21.97 -3.24 -11.50
CA LEU A 19 -21.39 -2.44 -10.44
C LEU A 19 -22.34 -2.39 -9.25
N HIS A 20 -21.82 -2.70 -8.07
CA HIS A 20 -22.44 -2.38 -6.80
C HIS A 20 -21.60 -1.31 -6.14
N ALA A 21 -22.24 -0.25 -5.67
CA ALA A 21 -21.56 0.86 -5.02
C ALA A 21 -22.27 1.22 -3.72
N ARG A 22 -21.49 1.57 -2.70
CA ARG A 22 -22.00 1.82 -1.35
C ARG A 22 -21.19 2.88 -0.63
N THR A 23 -21.87 3.64 0.20
CA THR A 23 -21.30 4.63 1.11
C THR A 23 -21.99 4.51 2.47
N VAL A 24 -21.64 5.40 3.40
CA VAL A 24 -22.34 5.51 4.68
C VAL A 24 -23.80 5.96 4.50
N THR A 25 -24.10 6.73 3.44
CA THR A 25 -25.41 7.38 3.26
C THR A 25 -26.29 6.70 2.20
N GLY A 26 -25.79 5.71 1.47
CA GLY A 26 -26.60 4.98 0.49
C GLY A 26 -25.86 3.86 -0.21
N ASP A 27 -26.60 3.13 -1.03
CA ASP A 27 -26.10 2.10 -1.91
C ASP A 27 -26.87 2.11 -3.24
N LEU A 28 -26.26 1.54 -4.27
CA LEU A 28 -26.89 1.34 -5.58
C LEU A 28 -26.28 0.14 -6.31
N SER A 29 -27.00 -0.33 -7.33
CA SER A 29 -26.50 -1.28 -8.32
C SER A 29 -26.75 -0.76 -9.73
N ALA A 30 -25.78 -0.92 -10.61
CA ALA A 30 -25.81 -0.45 -11.99
C ALA A 30 -25.39 -1.57 -12.95
N PRO A 31 -26.20 -1.90 -13.96
CA PRO A 31 -25.87 -2.95 -14.92
C PRO A 31 -24.72 -2.52 -15.86
N PRO A 32 -24.00 -3.47 -16.48
CA PRO A 32 -22.91 -3.21 -17.44
C PRO A 32 -23.45 -2.69 -18.78
N ARG A 33 -23.98 -1.47 -18.79
CA ARG A 33 -24.57 -0.85 -19.99
C ARG A 33 -23.61 0.19 -20.56
N GLN A 34 -23.21 0.00 -21.82
CA GLN A 34 -22.29 0.91 -22.51
C GLN A 34 -22.75 2.38 -22.39
N GLY A 35 -21.86 3.24 -21.91
CA GLY A 35 -22.11 4.68 -21.70
C GLY A 35 -22.90 5.02 -20.44
N LEU A 36 -23.31 4.04 -19.63
CA LEU A 36 -23.93 4.30 -18.33
C LEU A 36 -22.90 4.93 -17.39
N THR A 37 -23.28 6.05 -16.77
CA THR A 37 -22.45 6.77 -15.79
C THR A 37 -23.17 6.84 -14.46
N VAL A 38 -22.48 6.40 -13.41
CA VAL A 38 -22.86 6.57 -12.00
C VAL A 38 -22.02 7.69 -11.41
N ARG A 39 -22.66 8.70 -10.82
CA ARG A 39 -22.04 9.87 -10.20
C ARG A 39 -22.09 9.76 -8.69
N PHE A 40 -21.00 10.10 -8.02
CA PHE A 40 -20.96 10.18 -6.56
C PHE A 40 -20.42 11.53 -6.07
N GLY A 41 -20.88 11.97 -4.91
CA GLY A 41 -20.47 13.23 -4.31
C GLY A 41 -21.46 13.73 -3.26
N ARG A 42 -21.25 14.96 -2.79
CA ARG A 42 -22.11 15.57 -1.75
C ARG A 42 -23.46 16.08 -2.27
N GLY A 43 -23.62 16.22 -3.58
CA GLY A 43 -24.84 16.75 -4.19
C GLY A 43 -26.03 15.80 -4.08
N ASP A 44 -27.21 16.31 -4.44
CA ASP A 44 -28.45 15.55 -4.52
C ASP A 44 -28.76 15.11 -5.96
N LYS A 45 -29.78 14.27 -6.11
CA LYS A 45 -30.34 13.95 -7.43
C LYS A 45 -30.89 15.22 -8.08
N PRO A 46 -30.76 15.38 -9.41
CA PRO A 46 -30.25 14.40 -10.38
C PRO A 46 -28.72 14.47 -10.63
N ASP A 47 -28.00 15.36 -9.97
CA ASP A 47 -26.56 15.58 -10.25
C ASP A 47 -25.67 14.43 -9.75
N VAL A 48 -26.15 13.70 -8.74
CA VAL A 48 -25.46 12.60 -8.07
C VAL A 48 -26.40 11.40 -7.91
N ASP A 49 -25.87 10.21 -8.19
CA ASP A 49 -26.57 8.93 -7.99
C ASP A 49 -26.30 8.34 -6.60
N LEU A 50 -25.10 8.59 -6.04
CA LEU A 50 -24.63 8.08 -4.75
C LEU A 50 -24.05 9.18 -3.85
N GLY A 51 -24.70 9.46 -2.72
CA GLY A 51 -24.24 10.45 -1.75
C GLY A 51 -22.93 10.05 -1.07
N VAL A 52 -21.96 10.97 -1.01
CA VAL A 52 -20.67 10.81 -0.33
C VAL A 52 -20.39 12.09 0.45
N GLY A 53 -20.11 11.97 1.75
CA GLY A 53 -19.79 13.12 2.60
C GLY A 53 -20.82 14.24 2.49
N VAL A 54 -22.10 13.90 2.59
CA VAL A 54 -23.23 14.82 2.34
C VAL A 54 -23.18 16.08 3.22
N ASP A 55 -22.52 15.96 4.38
CA ASP A 55 -22.30 17.00 5.39
C ASP A 55 -20.93 17.71 5.27
N ASP A 56 -20.07 17.30 4.34
CA ASP A 56 -18.66 17.72 4.29
C ASP A 56 -18.37 18.66 3.11
N LEU A 57 -18.14 19.93 3.40
CA LEU A 57 -17.91 20.96 2.38
C LEU A 57 -16.64 20.74 1.54
N ARG A 58 -15.66 19.95 2.01
CA ARG A 58 -14.49 19.58 1.18
C ARG A 58 -14.84 18.53 0.13
N VAL A 59 -15.93 17.80 0.30
CA VAL A 59 -16.45 16.91 -0.73
C VAL A 59 -17.24 17.74 -1.75
N SER A 60 -16.74 17.75 -2.98
CA SER A 60 -17.43 18.38 -4.12
C SER A 60 -18.82 17.78 -4.34
N ARG A 61 -19.76 18.62 -4.82
CA ARG A 61 -21.13 18.18 -5.15
C ARG A 61 -21.12 16.99 -6.09
N ARG A 62 -20.31 17.04 -7.16
CA ARG A 62 -20.00 15.90 -8.03
C ARG A 62 -18.51 15.58 -7.90
N HIS A 63 -18.18 14.54 -7.15
CA HIS A 63 -16.81 14.22 -6.77
C HIS A 63 -16.17 13.21 -7.71
N GLY A 64 -16.93 12.25 -8.20
CA GLY A 64 -16.41 11.31 -9.17
C GLY A 64 -17.48 10.57 -9.94
N GLU A 65 -17.01 9.86 -10.94
CA GLU A 65 -17.82 9.18 -11.93
C GLU A 65 -17.28 7.80 -12.22
N LEU A 66 -18.20 6.87 -12.39
CA LEU A 66 -17.96 5.53 -12.89
C LEU A 66 -18.69 5.42 -14.21
N THR A 67 -17.97 5.22 -15.30
CA THR A 67 -18.57 5.04 -16.64
C THR A 67 -18.25 3.68 -17.18
N TYR A 68 -19.26 2.92 -17.59
CA TYR A 68 -19.06 1.64 -18.25
C TYR A 68 -18.75 1.86 -19.73
N ARG A 69 -17.53 1.54 -20.16
CA ARG A 69 -17.10 1.62 -21.56
C ARG A 69 -16.12 0.51 -21.90
N GLN A 70 -16.26 -0.05 -23.10
CA GLN A 70 -15.35 -1.10 -23.62
C GLN A 70 -15.26 -2.32 -22.67
N GLY A 71 -16.39 -2.75 -22.12
CA GLY A 71 -16.44 -3.95 -21.29
C GLY A 71 -16.05 -3.76 -19.82
N GLN A 72 -15.66 -2.56 -19.38
CA GLN A 72 -15.26 -2.32 -17.98
C GLN A 72 -15.78 -0.98 -17.44
N TRP A 73 -15.79 -0.88 -16.10
CA TRP A 73 -16.04 0.39 -15.41
C TRP A 73 -14.76 1.21 -15.33
N TRP A 74 -14.88 2.50 -15.61
CA TRP A 74 -13.79 3.46 -15.51
C TRP A 74 -14.12 4.51 -14.47
N LEU A 75 -13.27 4.63 -13.46
CA LEU A 75 -13.35 5.64 -12.42
C LEU A 75 -12.66 6.93 -12.88
N ARG A 76 -13.30 8.07 -12.67
CA ARG A 76 -12.73 9.40 -12.87
C ARG A 76 -12.98 10.27 -11.63
N ASN A 77 -11.98 11.03 -11.21
CA ASN A 77 -12.16 12.10 -10.23
C ASN A 77 -12.60 13.38 -10.96
N THR A 78 -13.69 13.98 -10.51
CA THR A 78 -14.19 15.28 -10.99
C THR A 78 -14.23 16.33 -9.88
N GLY A 79 -13.95 15.94 -8.65
CA GLY A 79 -13.89 16.79 -7.48
C GLY A 79 -12.55 17.50 -7.32
N GLN A 80 -12.54 18.47 -6.41
CA GLN A 80 -11.31 19.22 -6.09
C GLN A 80 -10.38 18.47 -5.14
N GLN A 81 -10.93 17.62 -4.26
CA GLN A 81 -10.10 16.80 -3.36
C GLN A 81 -9.66 15.52 -4.06
N LEU A 82 -8.60 14.92 -3.52
CA LEU A 82 -8.07 13.68 -4.05
C LEU A 82 -8.94 12.50 -3.66
N VAL A 83 -9.03 11.55 -4.59
CA VAL A 83 -9.55 10.21 -4.33
C VAL A 83 -8.36 9.27 -4.14
N ARG A 84 -8.33 8.53 -3.04
CA ARG A 84 -7.30 7.54 -2.73
C ARG A 84 -7.83 6.13 -2.99
N LEU A 85 -7.13 5.40 -3.85
CA LEU A 85 -7.38 4.01 -4.19
C LEU A 85 -6.50 3.07 -3.35
N PRO A 86 -6.73 1.75 -3.42
CA PRO A 86 -5.83 0.77 -2.83
C PRO A 86 -4.38 0.96 -3.28
N ARG A 87 -3.43 0.48 -2.48
CA ARG A 87 -1.97 0.63 -2.70
C ARG A 87 -1.48 2.09 -2.71
N GLY A 88 -2.28 3.02 -2.16
CA GLY A 88 -1.91 4.43 -2.03
C GLY A 88 -1.98 5.22 -3.35
N ARG A 89 -2.57 4.67 -4.40
CA ARG A 89 -2.74 5.39 -5.67
C ARG A 89 -3.68 6.58 -5.46
N MET A 90 -3.23 7.77 -5.82
CA MET A 90 -4.00 9.01 -5.72
C MET A 90 -4.55 9.42 -7.09
N MET A 91 -5.81 9.84 -7.14
CA MET A 91 -6.45 10.42 -8.32
C MET A 91 -6.81 11.88 -8.06
N HIS A 92 -6.25 12.75 -8.89
CA HIS A 92 -6.56 14.18 -8.97
C HIS A 92 -7.57 14.44 -10.10
N LEU A 93 -8.12 15.65 -10.18
CA LEU A 93 -9.03 16.09 -11.25
C LEU A 93 -8.44 15.89 -12.66
N SER A 94 -7.13 16.03 -12.80
CA SER A 94 -6.39 15.87 -14.05
C SER A 94 -5.92 14.43 -14.32
N THR A 95 -6.19 13.50 -13.41
CA THR A 95 -5.79 12.10 -13.59
C THR A 95 -6.71 11.45 -14.63
N GLU A 96 -6.10 10.79 -15.62
CA GLU A 96 -6.83 10.00 -16.60
C GLU A 96 -7.73 8.96 -15.93
N PRO A 97 -8.91 8.64 -16.50
CA PRO A 97 -9.79 7.63 -15.94
C PRO A 97 -9.09 6.29 -15.76
N VAL A 98 -9.36 5.63 -14.64
CA VAL A 98 -8.72 4.38 -14.22
C VAL A 98 -9.70 3.23 -14.40
N PRO A 99 -9.30 2.12 -15.05
CA PRO A 99 -10.15 0.94 -15.13
C PRO A 99 -10.31 0.28 -13.76
N LEU A 100 -11.50 -0.27 -13.50
CA LEU A 100 -11.76 -1.11 -12.34
C LEU A 100 -11.78 -2.58 -12.75
N ASP A 101 -11.01 -3.37 -12.01
CA ASP A 101 -11.05 -4.83 -12.09
C ASP A 101 -12.32 -5.39 -11.43
N ALA A 102 -12.66 -6.64 -11.76
CA ALA A 102 -13.67 -7.39 -11.03
C ALA A 102 -13.30 -7.55 -9.54
N GLY A 103 -14.31 -7.61 -8.68
CA GLY A 103 -14.17 -7.73 -7.23
C GLY A 103 -14.25 -6.40 -6.48
N TYR A 104 -13.82 -6.45 -5.21
CA TYR A 104 -13.98 -5.35 -4.26
C TYR A 104 -12.86 -4.30 -4.37
N THR A 105 -13.24 -3.04 -4.55
CA THR A 105 -12.34 -1.89 -4.56
C THR A 105 -12.84 -0.81 -3.58
N PRO A 106 -12.18 -0.62 -2.42
CA PRO A 106 -12.46 0.52 -1.55
C PRO A 106 -11.75 1.77 -2.07
N LEU A 107 -12.46 2.88 -2.16
CA LEU A 107 -11.86 4.20 -2.41
C LEU A 107 -12.21 5.18 -1.30
N PHE A 108 -11.32 6.15 -1.06
CA PHE A 108 -11.46 7.12 0.01
C PHE A 108 -11.43 8.53 -0.58
N VAL A 109 -12.49 9.29 -0.32
CA VAL A 109 -12.55 10.72 -0.64
C VAL A 109 -12.05 11.52 0.55
N LYS A 110 -11.02 12.35 0.35
CA LYS A 110 -10.50 13.21 1.43
C LYS A 110 -11.54 14.27 1.81
N GLY A 111 -11.88 14.30 3.10
CA GLY A 111 -12.84 15.23 3.69
C GLY A 111 -12.18 16.32 4.53
N SER A 112 -12.99 16.93 5.39
CA SER A 112 -12.57 17.95 6.36
C SER A 112 -11.81 17.34 7.55
N GLY A 113 -10.74 18.01 7.98
CA GLY A 113 -9.86 17.51 9.05
C GLY A 113 -9.19 16.19 8.66
N TYR A 114 -9.29 15.19 9.54
CA TYR A 114 -8.79 13.82 9.33
C TYR A 114 -9.85 12.85 8.80
N ARG A 115 -11.03 13.35 8.37
CA ARG A 115 -12.10 12.50 7.83
C ARG A 115 -11.76 12.00 6.42
N GLU A 116 -11.91 10.70 6.21
CA GLU A 116 -11.95 10.09 4.88
C GLU A 116 -13.30 9.43 4.68
N HIS A 117 -13.95 9.69 3.54
CA HIS A 117 -15.24 9.11 3.21
C HIS A 117 -15.04 7.87 2.34
N LEU A 118 -15.37 6.71 2.90
CA LEU A 118 -15.29 5.43 2.20
C LEU A 118 -16.42 5.32 1.16
N VAL A 119 -16.04 4.98 -0.06
CA VAL A 119 -16.93 4.44 -1.09
C VAL A 119 -16.48 3.03 -1.39
N GLU A 120 -17.35 2.08 -1.12
CA GLU A 120 -17.16 0.68 -1.44
C GLU A 120 -17.65 0.44 -2.86
N LEU A 121 -16.80 -0.09 -3.74
CA LEU A 121 -17.17 -0.54 -5.07
C LEU A 121 -16.98 -2.05 -5.17
N TYR A 122 -17.87 -2.72 -5.88
CA TYR A 122 -17.75 -4.12 -6.23
C TYR A 122 -18.21 -4.33 -7.66
N VAL A 123 -17.34 -4.87 -8.53
CA VAL A 123 -17.69 -5.19 -9.92
C VAL A 123 -17.83 -6.71 -10.04
N ALA A 124 -19.00 -7.18 -10.47
CA ALA A 124 -19.27 -8.61 -10.59
C ALA A 124 -18.34 -9.26 -11.64
N GLY A 125 -17.58 -10.29 -11.27
CA GLY A 125 -16.78 -11.15 -12.13
C GLY A 125 -17.57 -12.33 -12.73
N HIS A 126 -16.92 -13.09 -13.61
CA HIS A 126 -17.51 -14.28 -14.24
C HIS A 126 -17.65 -15.46 -13.27
N ASP A 127 -16.83 -15.49 -12.21
CA ASP A 127 -16.76 -16.58 -11.21
C ASP A 127 -17.14 -16.10 -9.80
N ASP A 128 -17.97 -15.07 -9.67
CA ASP A 128 -18.27 -14.41 -8.40
C ASP A 128 -19.19 -15.26 -7.50
N GLN A 129 -18.57 -16.22 -6.80
CA GLN A 129 -19.13 -16.88 -5.62
C GLN A 129 -18.87 -16.06 -4.34
N GLY A 130 -18.37 -14.82 -4.48
CA GLY A 130 -17.91 -13.99 -3.37
C GLY A 130 -16.65 -14.56 -2.67
N PRO A 131 -16.13 -13.87 -1.64
CA PRO A 131 -15.02 -14.40 -0.85
C PRO A 131 -15.44 -15.68 -0.14
N VAL A 132 -14.91 -16.84 -0.58
CA VAL A 132 -15.16 -18.12 0.09
C VAL A 132 -14.55 -18.07 1.49
N SER A 133 -15.32 -18.44 2.51
CA SER A 133 -14.84 -18.44 3.90
C SER A 133 -13.74 -19.49 4.08
N ARG A 134 -12.49 -19.03 4.27
CA ARG A 134 -11.31 -19.88 4.48
C ARG A 134 -10.90 -19.98 5.96
N ARG A 135 -11.87 -19.95 6.89
CA ARG A 135 -11.60 -19.90 8.35
C ARG A 135 -10.69 -21.02 8.88
N ARG A 136 -10.67 -22.16 8.18
CA ARG A 136 -9.84 -23.34 8.53
C ARG A 136 -8.62 -23.52 7.62
N ALA A 137 -8.44 -22.67 6.61
CA ALA A 137 -7.24 -22.73 5.78
C ALA A 137 -6.05 -22.29 6.61
N GLU A 138 -4.90 -22.90 6.37
CA GLU A 138 -3.66 -22.46 6.99
C GLU A 138 -3.36 -21.02 6.61
N THR A 139 -2.91 -20.24 7.60
CA THR A 139 -2.41 -18.89 7.36
C THR A 139 -1.19 -18.99 6.46
N VAL A 140 -1.27 -18.42 5.26
CA VAL A 140 -0.13 -18.32 4.35
C VAL A 140 0.96 -17.52 5.05
N ARG A 141 2.10 -18.16 5.32
CA ARG A 141 3.24 -17.50 5.93
C ARG A 141 3.84 -16.49 4.94
N PRO A 142 4.26 -15.30 5.41
CA PRO A 142 5.06 -14.39 4.59
C PRO A 142 6.31 -15.08 4.05
N GLU A 143 6.74 -14.70 2.85
CA GLU A 143 7.98 -15.19 2.27
C GLU A 143 9.18 -14.49 2.93
N ILE A 144 9.90 -15.22 3.78
CA ILE A 144 11.07 -14.71 4.50
C ILE A 144 12.31 -14.82 3.61
N TRP A 145 13.08 -13.74 3.51
CA TRP A 145 14.30 -13.71 2.70
C TRP A 145 15.53 -14.06 3.53
N ALA A 146 16.37 -14.95 3.01
CA ALA A 146 17.62 -15.31 3.67
C ALA A 146 18.63 -14.15 3.65
N LEU A 147 19.09 -13.77 4.84
CA LEU A 147 20.11 -12.77 5.11
C LEU A 147 21.18 -13.42 6.00
N ASP A 148 22.45 -13.11 5.76
CA ASP A 148 23.49 -13.41 6.74
C ASP A 148 23.48 -12.39 7.91
N ASP A 149 24.24 -12.66 8.97
CA ASP A 149 24.24 -11.83 10.19
C ASP A 149 24.71 -10.38 9.92
N ASP A 150 25.71 -10.21 9.07
CA ASP A 150 26.21 -8.89 8.66
C ASP A 150 25.16 -8.13 7.85
N GLU A 151 24.51 -8.80 6.89
CA GLU A 151 23.46 -8.24 6.06
C GLU A 151 22.24 -7.84 6.89
N ARG A 152 21.86 -8.67 7.86
CA ARG A 152 20.77 -8.38 8.79
C ARG A 152 21.11 -7.14 9.62
N LEU A 153 22.26 -7.11 10.29
CA LEU A 153 22.69 -5.95 11.09
C LEU A 153 22.74 -4.67 10.24
N LEU A 154 23.30 -4.75 9.03
CA LEU A 154 23.38 -3.63 8.09
C LEU A 154 22.00 -3.07 7.74
N LEU A 155 21.04 -3.93 7.44
CA LEU A 155 19.67 -3.54 7.10
C LEU A 155 18.89 -3.03 8.31
N VAL A 156 19.12 -3.58 9.51
CA VAL A 156 18.59 -3.03 10.77
C VAL A 156 19.09 -1.61 10.96
N VAL A 157 20.40 -1.38 10.87
CA VAL A 157 20.98 -0.04 11.02
C VAL A 157 20.42 0.93 9.98
N LEU A 158 20.34 0.54 8.70
CA LEU A 158 19.77 1.41 7.67
C LEU A 158 18.26 1.63 7.84
N GLY A 159 17.58 0.67 8.45
CA GLY A 159 16.13 0.53 8.54
C GLY A 159 15.50 0.89 9.87
N GLN A 160 16.26 1.43 10.84
CA GLN A 160 15.77 1.71 12.20
C GLN A 160 14.40 2.40 12.24
N ARG A 161 14.21 3.44 11.41
CA ARG A 161 12.95 4.19 11.33
C ARG A 161 11.75 3.36 10.84
N TYR A 162 12.01 2.35 10.00
CA TYR A 162 10.99 1.41 9.55
C TYR A 162 10.62 0.43 10.67
N LEU A 163 11.61 -0.02 11.46
CA LEU A 163 11.41 -0.94 12.59
C LEU A 163 10.72 -0.27 13.78
N LEU A 164 10.93 1.04 13.94
CA LEU A 164 10.21 1.89 14.90
C LEU A 164 8.81 2.33 14.41
N TYR A 165 8.41 1.92 13.21
CA TYR A 165 7.12 2.29 12.59
C TYR A 165 6.85 3.80 12.57
N GLU A 166 7.86 4.61 12.26
CA GLU A 166 7.66 6.04 12.01
C GLU A 166 6.69 6.26 10.82
N GLU A 167 6.02 7.42 10.78
CA GLU A 167 4.94 7.68 9.80
C GLU A 167 5.44 7.83 8.34
N ASP A 168 6.59 8.48 8.12
CA ASP A 168 7.28 8.57 6.81
C ASP A 168 8.73 8.10 6.96
N PRO A 169 8.96 6.79 7.16
CA PRO A 169 10.29 6.29 7.48
C PRO A 169 11.18 6.43 6.25
N ARG A 170 12.35 7.02 6.46
CA ARG A 170 13.39 7.13 5.42
C ARG A 170 14.62 6.33 5.82
N PRO A 171 15.30 5.69 4.85
CA PRO A 171 16.52 4.98 5.17
C PRO A 171 17.58 5.94 5.69
N LEU A 172 18.45 5.47 6.59
CA LEU A 172 19.67 6.22 6.90
C LEU A 172 20.58 6.28 5.67
N THR A 173 21.39 7.34 5.59
CA THR A 173 22.43 7.43 4.56
C THR A 173 23.54 6.42 4.84
N TYR A 174 24.23 5.96 3.81
CA TYR A 174 25.34 5.00 3.97
C TYR A 174 26.45 5.55 4.88
N GLY A 175 26.77 6.84 4.80
CA GLY A 175 27.72 7.48 5.71
C GLY A 175 27.29 7.50 7.18
N MET A 176 26.00 7.71 7.47
CA MET A 176 25.47 7.62 8.85
C MET A 176 25.49 6.18 9.35
N ALA A 177 25.07 5.23 8.52
CA ALA A 177 25.08 3.81 8.86
C ALA A 177 26.50 3.30 9.12
N ALA A 178 27.48 3.69 8.28
CA ALA A 178 28.88 3.31 8.48
C ALA A 178 29.45 3.83 9.81
N LYS A 179 29.09 5.06 10.23
CA LYS A 179 29.49 5.60 11.53
C LYS A 179 28.89 4.80 12.69
N GLN A 180 27.60 4.46 12.63
CA GLN A 180 26.97 3.63 13.66
C GLN A 180 27.56 2.23 13.71
N LEU A 181 27.78 1.59 12.56
CA LEU A 181 28.40 0.27 12.47
C LEU A 181 29.84 0.26 12.99
N ALA A 182 30.60 1.34 12.78
CA ALA A 182 31.94 1.46 13.33
C ALA A 182 31.94 1.52 14.87
N CYS A 183 30.87 2.06 15.49
CA CYS A 183 30.69 2.02 16.94
C CYS A 183 30.31 0.62 17.44
N LEU A 184 29.45 -0.10 16.71
CA LEU A 184 28.94 -1.43 17.12
C LEU A 184 29.94 -2.57 16.85
N ARG A 185 30.72 -2.45 15.77
CA ARG A 185 31.66 -3.47 15.28
C ARG A 185 32.92 -2.77 14.76
N SER A 186 33.72 -2.25 15.68
CA SER A 186 34.97 -1.53 15.35
C SER A 186 35.95 -2.37 14.53
N ASP A 187 35.97 -3.68 14.75
CA ASP A 187 36.97 -4.58 14.17
C ASP A 187 36.74 -4.86 12.68
N ALA A 188 35.52 -4.60 12.18
CA ALA A 188 35.13 -4.89 10.81
C ALA A 188 35.50 -3.77 9.81
N GLY A 189 36.02 -2.62 10.27
CA GLY A 189 36.48 -1.53 9.40
C GLY A 189 35.39 -1.00 8.45
N TRP A 190 34.19 -0.73 8.98
CA TRP A 190 33.05 -0.27 8.20
C TRP A 190 33.30 1.11 7.57
N THR A 191 33.11 1.19 6.26
CA THR A 191 33.16 2.45 5.49
C THR A 191 31.90 2.61 4.66
N GLU A 192 31.57 3.85 4.27
CA GLU A 192 30.42 4.14 3.42
C GLU A 192 30.39 3.28 2.14
N ARG A 193 31.55 3.14 1.48
CA ARG A 193 31.70 2.34 0.26
C ARG A 193 31.50 0.84 0.51
N LYS A 194 31.90 0.34 1.69
CA LYS A 194 31.70 -1.07 2.08
C LYS A 194 30.21 -1.35 2.34
N VAL A 195 29.52 -0.43 3.01
CA VAL A 195 28.06 -0.49 3.24
C VAL A 195 27.31 -0.51 1.91
N GLU A 196 27.61 0.44 1.02
CA GLU A 196 26.98 0.53 -0.30
C GLU A 196 27.16 -0.76 -1.10
N HIS A 197 28.39 -1.28 -1.17
CA HIS A 197 28.70 -2.49 -1.93
C HIS A 197 27.94 -3.73 -1.41
N ARG A 198 27.84 -3.87 -0.08
CA ARG A 198 27.09 -4.98 0.55
C ARG A 198 25.59 -4.87 0.26
N ILE A 199 25.01 -3.68 0.40
CA ILE A 199 23.60 -3.46 0.05
C ILE A 199 23.33 -3.73 -1.43
N GLU A 200 24.24 -3.33 -2.30
CA GLU A 200 24.09 -3.61 -3.72
C GLU A 200 24.09 -5.12 -4.01
N ALA A 201 24.95 -5.90 -3.35
CA ALA A 201 24.98 -7.35 -3.46
C ALA A 201 23.65 -7.99 -3.01
N VAL A 202 23.10 -7.55 -1.87
CA VAL A 202 21.78 -7.98 -1.37
C VAL A 202 20.69 -7.68 -2.40
N ARG A 203 20.63 -6.45 -2.92
CA ARG A 203 19.63 -6.06 -3.93
C ARG A 203 19.71 -6.93 -5.18
N ARG A 204 20.91 -7.16 -5.73
CA ARG A 204 21.11 -8.00 -6.92
C ARG A 204 20.74 -9.46 -6.67
N ARG A 205 20.95 -9.97 -5.45
CA ARG A 205 20.55 -11.33 -5.08
C ARG A 205 19.03 -11.45 -5.06
N LEU A 206 18.35 -10.58 -4.33
CA LEU A 206 16.90 -10.63 -4.13
C LEU A 206 16.10 -10.27 -5.38
N HIS A 207 16.64 -9.42 -6.25
CA HIS A 207 16.01 -9.14 -7.54
C HIS A 207 15.81 -10.42 -8.38
N ARG A 208 16.64 -11.45 -8.18
CA ARG A 208 16.51 -12.74 -8.89
C ARG A 208 15.53 -13.70 -8.24
N THR A 209 15.04 -13.42 -7.04
CA THR A 209 14.22 -14.35 -6.24
C THR A 209 12.73 -13.99 -6.22
N GLY A 210 12.26 -13.11 -7.11
CA GLY A 210 10.84 -12.73 -7.20
C GLY A 210 10.40 -11.69 -6.18
N PHE A 211 11.33 -10.93 -5.60
CA PHE A 211 11.05 -9.88 -4.62
C PHE A 211 9.95 -8.91 -5.10
N ARG A 212 8.99 -8.59 -4.22
CA ARG A 212 7.77 -7.82 -4.54
C ARG A 212 8.05 -6.46 -5.19
N TYR A 213 9.14 -5.79 -4.79
CA TYR A 213 9.45 -4.42 -5.22
C TYR A 213 10.64 -4.37 -6.18
N PRO A 214 10.70 -3.40 -7.10
CA PRO A 214 11.86 -3.22 -7.95
C PRO A 214 13.07 -2.81 -7.13
N LEU A 215 14.12 -3.63 -7.17
CA LEU A 215 15.40 -3.43 -6.47
C LEU A 215 16.56 -3.02 -7.41
N MET A 216 16.30 -3.01 -8.72
CA MET A 216 17.26 -2.64 -9.74
C MET A 216 16.73 -1.48 -10.58
N HIS A 217 17.66 -0.80 -11.24
CA HIS A 217 17.33 0.26 -12.18
C HIS A 217 16.66 -0.36 -13.41
N ASP A 218 15.47 0.09 -13.75
CA ASP A 218 14.97 -0.10 -15.11
C ASP A 218 15.67 0.92 -16.02
N LYS A 219 16.20 0.46 -17.16
CA LYS A 219 16.88 1.35 -18.12
C LYS A 219 15.89 2.29 -18.83
N SER A 220 14.60 1.97 -18.81
CA SER A 220 13.51 2.75 -19.42
C SER A 220 13.09 3.98 -18.62
N GLU A 221 13.24 3.93 -17.29
CA GLU A 221 12.87 5.02 -16.38
C GLU A 221 14.15 5.72 -15.92
N GLY A 222 14.26 7.03 -16.11
CA GLY A 222 15.45 7.81 -15.73
C GLY A 222 15.97 7.44 -14.33
N ARG A 223 17.30 7.46 -14.15
CA ARG A 223 18.02 6.90 -12.99
C ARG A 223 17.34 7.24 -11.66
N PRO A 224 16.65 6.29 -10.98
CA PRO A 224 16.13 6.52 -9.65
C PRO A 224 17.27 6.87 -8.71
N SER A 225 17.02 7.72 -7.71
CA SER A 225 18.00 7.90 -6.63
C SER A 225 18.21 6.56 -5.91
N ASP A 226 19.44 6.24 -5.53
CA ASP A 226 19.76 5.01 -4.77
C ASP A 226 18.90 4.87 -3.51
N ASN A 227 18.44 6.01 -2.98
CA ASN A 227 17.54 6.07 -1.83
C ASN A 227 16.15 5.45 -2.10
N ARG A 228 15.62 5.52 -3.34
CA ARG A 228 14.35 4.86 -3.70
C ARG A 228 14.49 3.34 -3.67
N LEU A 229 15.60 2.81 -4.18
CA LEU A 229 15.87 1.37 -4.18
C LEU A 229 16.09 0.85 -2.76
N LEU A 230 16.76 1.64 -1.91
CA LEU A 230 16.94 1.31 -0.50
C LEU A 230 15.61 1.35 0.28
N HIS A 231 14.76 2.36 0.03
CA HIS A 231 13.40 2.41 0.57
C HIS A 231 12.60 1.15 0.20
N ASN A 232 12.60 0.75 -1.06
CA ASN A 232 11.90 -0.44 -1.54
C ASN A 232 12.41 -1.73 -0.86
N LEU A 233 13.73 -1.84 -0.70
CA LEU A 233 14.35 -2.97 0.00
C LEU A 233 13.84 -3.05 1.44
N LEU A 234 13.98 -1.98 2.22
CA LEU A 234 13.60 -1.95 3.63
C LEU A 234 12.10 -2.14 3.83
N LYS A 235 11.27 -1.50 3.00
CA LYS A 235 9.82 -1.70 3.01
C LYS A 235 9.45 -3.16 2.77
N GLY A 236 10.05 -3.81 1.77
CA GLY A 236 9.79 -5.22 1.49
C GLY A 236 10.29 -6.16 2.60
N MET A 237 11.40 -5.83 3.27
CA MET A 237 11.90 -6.61 4.40
C MET A 237 10.96 -6.59 5.61
N VAL A 238 10.41 -5.41 5.94
CA VAL A 238 9.46 -5.27 7.04
C VAL A 238 8.10 -5.89 6.69
N GLU A 239 7.58 -5.66 5.47
CA GLU A 239 6.31 -6.26 5.03
C GLU A 239 6.36 -7.79 4.93
N SER A 240 7.54 -8.36 4.65
CA SER A 240 7.75 -9.81 4.62
C SER A 240 8.08 -10.41 5.99
N THR A 241 8.14 -9.59 7.05
CA THR A 241 8.59 -10.00 8.39
C THR A 241 9.99 -10.60 8.41
N THR A 242 10.82 -10.28 7.41
CA THR A 242 12.24 -10.69 7.37
C THR A 242 13.06 -9.88 8.36
N LEU A 243 12.69 -8.59 8.52
CA LEU A 243 13.15 -7.72 9.60
C LEU A 243 11.96 -7.36 10.48
N VAL A 244 12.15 -7.48 11.78
CA VAL A 244 11.13 -7.25 12.81
C VAL A 244 11.66 -6.30 13.88
N PRO A 245 10.78 -5.59 14.64
CA PRO A 245 11.23 -4.65 15.65
C PRO A 245 12.25 -5.21 16.67
N PRO A 246 12.15 -6.46 17.15
CA PRO A 246 13.18 -7.06 18.01
C PRO A 246 14.58 -7.16 17.39
N ASP A 247 14.71 -7.10 16.07
CA ASP A 247 16.05 -7.07 15.45
C ASP A 247 16.81 -5.77 15.76
N LEU A 248 16.14 -4.72 16.28
CA LEU A 248 16.81 -3.52 16.81
C LEU A 248 17.74 -3.85 17.97
N ASP A 249 17.49 -4.93 18.72
CA ASP A 249 18.34 -5.40 19.82
C ASP A 249 19.74 -5.78 19.30
N LEU A 250 19.91 -6.09 18.00
CA LEU A 250 21.23 -6.30 17.39
C LEU A 250 22.12 -5.05 17.41
N MET A 251 21.53 -3.87 17.65
CA MET A 251 22.25 -2.62 17.85
C MET A 251 22.50 -2.30 19.32
N GLU A 252 21.87 -3.03 20.23
CA GLU A 252 22.14 -2.92 21.66
C GLU A 252 23.25 -3.92 21.97
N ASP A 253 24.40 -3.39 22.36
CA ASP A 253 25.60 -4.20 22.54
C ASP A 253 25.38 -5.21 23.68
N ASP A 254 25.55 -6.50 23.38
CA ASP A 254 25.53 -7.60 24.35
C ASP A 254 26.83 -7.61 25.20
N SER A 255 27.33 -6.41 25.55
CA SER A 255 28.51 -6.19 26.38
C SER A 255 28.15 -5.88 27.85
N ALA A 256 26.87 -5.97 28.23
CA ALA A 256 26.39 -5.68 29.58
C ALA A 256 26.24 -6.92 30.52
N TRP A 257 26.70 -8.12 30.12
CA TRP A 257 26.56 -9.34 30.95
C TRP A 257 27.85 -10.16 31.14
N THR A 258 29.03 -9.53 31.08
CA THR A 258 30.29 -10.19 31.50
C THR A 258 31.11 -9.37 32.47
N ASP A 259 30.47 -8.77 33.49
CA ASP A 259 31.21 -8.38 34.69
C ASP A 259 30.30 -8.33 35.93
N ALA A 260 30.19 -9.46 36.60
CA ALA A 260 29.89 -9.66 38.03
C ALA A 260 29.62 -11.16 38.22
N ALA A 261 30.35 -11.93 39.02
CA ALA A 261 31.21 -11.56 40.13
C ALA A 261 32.08 -12.80 40.52
N PRO A 262 32.98 -12.65 41.51
CA PRO A 262 34.18 -13.48 41.75
C PRO A 262 33.95 -14.84 42.42
#